data_AF-A0A126YZX1-F1
#
_entry.id   AF-A0A126YZX1-F1
#
_cell.length_a   1.000
_cell.length_b   1.000
_cell.length_c   1.000
_cell.angle_alpha   90.00
_cell.angle_beta   90.00
_cell.angle_gamma   90.00
#
_symmetry.space_group_name_H-M   'P 1'
#
loop_
_entity.id
_entity.type
_entity.pdbx_description
1 polymer ?
#
loop_
_entity_poly.entity_id
_entity_poly.type
_entity_poly.pdbx_seq_one_letter_code
_entity_poly.pdbx_strand_id
1 'polypeptide(L)'
;MPYNSRVPSPTKNDRLDLRLTSAQKREIEQAAALTGRSLTDFSVSTLVEKAEDLIRREREVSMSAQAFETFSALLDRPAASVAGLAELLARPAVFVD
;
A
#
# COMPACT_ATOMS: atom_id res chain seq x y z
N MET A 1 23.99 -23.42 -24.87
CA MET A 1 24.34 -21.98 -24.70
C MET A 1 23.34 -21.38 -23.72
N PRO A 2 23.66 -21.14 -22.44
CA PRO A 2 22.74 -20.44 -21.55
C PRO A 2 22.96 -18.93 -21.67
N TYR A 3 21.89 -18.18 -21.97
CA TYR A 3 21.90 -16.72 -21.98
C TYR A 3 21.76 -16.23 -20.54
N ASN A 4 22.82 -15.66 -19.98
CA ASN A 4 22.77 -14.94 -18.71
C ASN A 4 22.26 -13.53 -18.96
N SER A 5 20.94 -13.34 -19.06
CA SER A 5 20.36 -11.99 -19.09
C SER A 5 20.42 -11.41 -17.68
N ARG A 6 21.45 -10.59 -17.41
CA ARG A 6 21.41 -9.64 -16.30
C ARG A 6 20.24 -8.70 -16.57
N VAL A 7 19.14 -8.87 -15.83
CA VAL A 7 18.08 -7.86 -15.79
C VAL A 7 18.74 -6.59 -15.22
N PRO A 8 18.81 -5.48 -15.98
CA PRO A 8 19.35 -4.24 -15.46
C PRO A 8 18.52 -3.83 -14.26
N SER A 9 19.17 -3.62 -13.11
CA SER A 9 18.51 -3.06 -11.93
C SER A 9 17.93 -1.69 -12.31
N PRO A 10 16.70 -1.37 -11.89
CA PRO A 10 16.07 -0.09 -12.21
C PRO A 10 16.99 1.06 -11.79
N THR A 11 17.15 2.04 -12.69
CA THR A 11 17.98 3.21 -12.46
C THR A 11 17.37 4.07 -11.35
N LYS A 12 18.10 4.25 -10.24
CA LYS A 12 17.70 5.11 -9.10
C LYS A 12 17.91 6.59 -9.45
N ASN A 13 17.01 7.16 -10.26
CA ASN A 13 17.14 8.54 -10.76
C ASN A 13 16.34 9.58 -9.95
N ASP A 14 15.37 9.14 -9.14
CA ASP A 14 14.54 10.04 -8.34
C ASP A 14 15.23 10.39 -7.01
N ARG A 15 15.01 11.61 -6.52
CA ARG A 15 15.62 12.13 -5.29
C ARG A 15 14.55 12.54 -4.29
N LEU A 16 14.81 12.24 -3.02
CA LEU A 16 14.01 12.69 -1.88
C LEU A 16 14.91 13.54 -0.97
N ASP A 17 14.62 14.84 -0.91
CA ASP A 17 15.36 15.78 -0.07
C ASP A 17 14.73 15.87 1.32
N LEU A 18 15.50 15.53 2.36
CA LEU A 18 15.05 15.51 3.74
C LEU A 18 15.83 16.51 4.59
N ARG A 19 15.12 17.27 5.42
CA ARG A 19 15.71 18.10 6.46
C ARG A 19 15.61 17.39 7.79
N LEU A 20 16.76 17.15 8.42
CA LEU A 20 16.86 16.42 9.68
C LEU A 20 17.60 17.28 10.70
N THR A 21 17.20 17.14 11.96
CA THR A 21 18.05 17.59 13.07
C THR A 21 19.28 16.69 13.19
N SER A 22 20.34 17.21 13.82
CA SER A 22 21.55 16.41 14.09
C SER A 22 21.30 15.21 14.99
N ALA A 23 20.24 15.23 15.81
CA ALA A 23 19.86 14.10 16.65
C ALA A 23 19.23 12.98 15.80
N GLN A 24 18.25 13.32 14.96
CA GLN A 24 17.60 12.37 14.05
C GLN A 24 18.61 11.72 13.10
N LYS A 25 19.53 12.50 12.52
CA LYS A 25 20.56 11.97 11.64
C LYS A 25 21.41 10.89 12.34
N ARG A 26 21.88 11.16 13.57
CA ARG A 26 22.69 10.21 14.35
C ARG A 26 21.93 8.94 14.68
N GLU A 27 20.65 9.05 15.01
CA GLU A 27 19.79 7.90 15.31
C GLU A 27 19.64 6.99 14.08
N ILE A 28 19.39 7.56 12.90
CA ILE A 28 19.28 6.81 11.64
C ILE A 28 20.63 6.19 11.25
N GLU A 29 21.75 6.91 11.42
CA GLU A 29 23.10 6.38 11.18
C GLU A 29 23.41 5.17 12.08
N GLN A 30 23.06 5.26 13.36
CA GLN A 30 23.22 4.15 14.30
C GLN A 30 22.37 2.94 13.88
N ALA A 31 21.10 3.15 13.50
CA ALA A 31 20.23 2.07 13.05
C ALA A 31 20.73 1.40 11.74
N ALA A 32 21.24 2.19 10.80
CA ALA A 32 21.88 1.68 9.58
C ALA A 32 23.13 0.85 9.91
N ALA A 33 23.96 1.31 10.84
CA ALA A 33 25.15 0.58 11.28
C ALA A 33 24.81 -0.77 11.94
N LEU A 34 23.77 -0.82 12.77
CA LEU A 34 23.30 -2.06 13.41
C LEU A 34 22.82 -3.11 12.41
N THR A 35 22.31 -2.68 11.25
CA THR A 35 21.84 -3.57 10.18
C THR A 35 22.91 -3.87 9.12
N GLY A 36 24.12 -3.31 9.25
CA GLY A 36 25.20 -3.46 8.27
C GLY A 36 24.89 -2.84 6.90
N ARG A 37 23.93 -1.90 6.84
CA ARG A 37 23.50 -1.23 5.61
C ARG A 37 24.06 0.18 5.53
N SER A 38 24.20 0.69 4.31
CA SER A 38 24.49 2.11 4.12
C SER A 38 23.33 2.97 4.61
N LEU A 39 23.60 4.21 5.04
CA LEU A 39 22.56 5.15 5.50
C LEU A 39 21.45 5.33 4.45
N THR A 40 21.81 5.46 3.17
CA THR A 40 20.85 5.63 2.07
C THR A 40 20.01 4.38 1.88
N ASP A 41 20.63 3.20 1.86
CA ASP A 41 19.91 1.94 1.65
C ASP A 41 18.95 1.63 2.81
N PHE A 42 19.42 1.80 4.04
CA PHE A 42 18.59 1.69 5.24
C PHE A 42 17.39 2.64 5.18
N SER A 43 17.64 3.93 4.94
CA SER A 43 16.58 4.95 4.93
C SER A 43 15.53 4.68 3.85
N VAL A 44 15.95 4.33 2.62
CA VAL A 44 15.01 4.04 1.53
C VAL A 44 14.19 2.79 1.85
N SER A 45 14.82 1.70 2.32
CA SER A 45 14.12 0.46 2.70
C SER A 45 13.07 0.73 3.76
N THR A 46 13.44 1.40 4.86
CA THR A 46 12.52 1.70 5.96
C THR A 46 11.37 2.59 5.54
N LEU A 47 11.62 3.59 4.68
CA LEU A 47 10.55 4.46 4.16
C LEU A 47 9.58 3.68 3.24
N VAL A 48 10.09 2.82 2.37
CA VAL A 48 9.27 1.99 1.48
C VAL A 48 8.43 1.01 2.29
N GLU A 49 9.02 0.26 3.21
CA GLU A 49 8.32 -0.68 4.09
C GLU A 49 7.17 0.02 4.85
N LYS A 50 7.45 1.21 5.41
CA LYS A 50 6.43 1.97 6.14
C LYS A 50 5.32 2.49 5.24
N ALA A 51 5.65 2.92 4.02
CA ALA A 51 4.67 3.40 3.06
C ALA A 51 3.76 2.25 2.57
N GLU A 52 4.34 1.09 2.27
CA GLU A 52 3.60 -0.11 1.88
C GLU A 52 2.62 -0.55 2.98
N ASP A 53 3.09 -0.60 4.23
CA ASP A 53 2.24 -0.94 5.37
C ASP A 53 1.05 0.02 5.53
N LEU A 54 1.27 1.33 5.34
CA LEU A 54 0.22 2.33 5.47
C LEU A 54 -0.80 2.22 4.33
N ILE A 55 -0.32 2.11 3.09
CA ILE A 55 -1.16 1.95 1.90
C ILE A 55 -2.00 0.68 2.01
N ARG A 56 -1.39 -0.42 2.48
CA ARG A 56 -2.06 -1.70 2.70
C ARG A 56 -3.17 -1.55 3.73
N ARG A 57 -2.88 -0.98 4.91
CA ARG A 57 -3.87 -0.77 5.98
C ARG A 57 -5.07 0.06 5.53
N GLU A 58 -4.85 1.06 4.69
CA GLU A 58 -5.95 1.91 4.18
C GLU A 58 -6.80 1.19 3.14
N ARG A 59 -6.20 0.32 2.32
CA ARG A 59 -6.90 -0.38 1.23
C ARG A 59 -7.54 -1.70 1.66
N GLU A 60 -7.04 -2.33 2.71
CA GLU A 60 -7.54 -3.62 3.16
C GLU A 60 -8.67 -3.45 4.17
N VAL A 61 -9.86 -3.93 3.79
CA VAL A 61 -10.96 -4.13 4.74
C VAL A 61 -10.71 -5.41 5.52
N SER A 62 -10.12 -5.28 6.71
CA SER A 62 -9.97 -6.42 7.62
C SER A 62 -11.31 -6.76 8.27
N MET A 63 -11.67 -8.05 8.29
CA MET A 63 -12.84 -8.56 9.00
C MET A 63 -12.50 -9.88 9.69
N SER A 64 -13.19 -10.20 10.79
CA SER A 64 -12.98 -11.47 11.49
C SER A 64 -13.38 -12.65 10.61
N ALA A 65 -12.84 -13.85 10.89
CA ALA A 65 -13.23 -15.06 10.16
C ALA A 65 -14.74 -15.30 10.18
N GLN A 66 -15.40 -15.04 11.32
CA GLN A 66 -16.86 -15.14 11.43
C GLN A 66 -17.59 -14.10 10.58
N ALA A 67 -17.10 -12.85 10.55
CA ALA A 67 -17.66 -11.82 9.70
C ALA A 67 -17.47 -12.16 8.21
N PHE A 68 -16.33 -12.76 7.85
CA PHE A 68 -16.04 -13.22 6.50
C PHE A 68 -16.96 -14.38 6.07
N GLU A 69 -17.18 -15.37 6.92
CA GLU A 69 -18.15 -16.46 6.69
C GLU A 69 -19.56 -15.90 6.47
N THR A 70 -19.97 -14.98 7.35
CA THR A 70 -21.29 -14.33 7.24
C THR A 70 -21.42 -13.53 5.95
N PHE A 71 -20.38 -12.79 5.59
CA PHE A 71 -20.32 -12.00 4.36
C PHE A 71 -20.36 -12.89 3.11
N SER A 72 -19.59 -13.98 3.09
CA SER A 72 -19.59 -14.96 1.99
C SER A 72 -20.96 -15.60 1.81
N ALA A 73 -21.59 -16.03 2.91
CA ALA A 73 -22.95 -16.58 2.88
C ALA A 73 -24.03 -15.55 2.49
N LEU A 74 -23.75 -14.25 2.55
CA LEU A 74 -24.61 -13.20 2.00
C LEU A 74 -24.39 -13.04 0.49
N LEU A 75 -23.15 -13.12 0.02
CA LEU A 75 -22.81 -13.03 -1.41
C LEU A 75 -23.35 -14.21 -2.23
N ASP A 76 -23.42 -15.40 -1.64
CA ASP A 76 -23.96 -16.60 -2.32
C ASP A 76 -25.49 -16.57 -2.49
N ARG A 77 -26.18 -15.63 -1.83
CA ARG A 77 -27.63 -15.51 -1.96
C ARG A 77 -27.98 -14.87 -3.30
N PRO A 78 -29.08 -15.30 -3.94
CA PRO A 78 -29.56 -14.61 -5.13
C PRO A 78 -29.83 -13.14 -4.81
N ALA A 79 -29.44 -12.25 -5.72
CA ALA A 79 -29.64 -10.82 -5.55
C ALA A 79 -31.12 -10.50 -5.37
N ALA A 80 -31.45 -9.82 -4.27
CA ALA A 80 -32.79 -9.32 -4.02
C ALA A 80 -32.94 -7.90 -4.60
N SER A 81 -34.09 -7.61 -5.20
CA SER A 81 -34.39 -6.24 -5.63
C SER A 81 -34.63 -5.36 -4.42
N VAL A 82 -33.90 -4.24 -4.35
CA VAL A 82 -34.08 -3.19 -3.35
C VAL A 82 -34.72 -2.00 -4.05
N ALA A 83 -36.01 -1.77 -3.81
CA ALA A 83 -36.79 -0.75 -4.52
C ALA A 83 -36.14 0.65 -4.49
N GLY A 84 -35.63 1.07 -3.33
CA GLY A 84 -34.93 2.35 -3.19
C GLY A 84 -33.60 2.42 -3.97
N LEU A 85 -32.89 1.30 -4.14
CA LEU A 85 -31.67 1.25 -4.96
C LEU A 85 -32.01 1.35 -6.44
N ALA A 86 -33.08 0.67 -6.88
CA ALA A 86 -33.58 0.76 -8.25
C ALA A 86 -34.02 2.19 -8.59
N GLU A 87 -34.74 2.85 -7.67
CA GLU A 87 -35.12 4.25 -7.81
C GLU A 87 -33.89 5.17 -7.87
N LEU A 88 -32.89 4.97 -6.98
CA LEU A 88 -31.66 5.76 -6.97
C LEU A 88 -30.89 5.66 -8.28
N LEU A 89 -30.71 4.45 -8.83
CA LEU A 89 -29.97 4.22 -10.07
C LEU A 89 -30.71 4.73 -11.31
N ALA A 90 -32.03 4.90 -11.24
CA ALA A 90 -32.84 5.49 -12.31
C ALA A 90 -32.79 7.04 -12.34
N ARG A 91 -32.21 7.69 -11.32
CA ARG A 91 -32.09 9.15 -11.28
C ARG A 91 -31.00 9.64 -12.24
N PRO A 92 -31.20 10.79 -12.90
CA PRO A 92 -30.17 11.38 -13.76
C PRO A 92 -28.90 11.68 -12.96
N ALA A 93 -27.74 11.35 -13.53
CA ALA A 93 -26.45 11.59 -12.91
C ALA A 93 -26.24 13.10 -12.68
N VAL A 94 -25.83 13.46 -11.46
CA VAL A 94 -25.43 14.84 -11.12
C VAL A 94 -23.99 15.15 -11.53
N PHE A 95 -23.25 14.13 -11.94
CA PHE A 95 -21.91 14.29 -12.51
C PHE A 95 -22.05 14.59 -14.00
N VAL A 96 -21.82 15.86 -14.35
CA VAL A 96 -21.61 16.32 -15.72
C VAL A 96 -20.10 16.33 -15.94
N ASP A 97 -19.62 15.83 -17.07
CA ASP A 97 -18.22 15.89 -17.49
C ASP A 97 -17.73 17.36 -17.60
#